data_AF-A0A443DUF1-F1
#
_entry.id   AF-A0A443DUF1-F1
#
_cell.length_a   1.000
_cell.length_b   1.000
_cell.length_c   1.000
_cell.angle_alpha   90.00
_cell.angle_beta   90.00
_cell.angle_gamma   90.00
#
_symmetry.space_group_name_H-M   'P 1'
#
loop_
_entity.id
_entity.type
_entity.pdbx_description
1 polymer ?
#
loop_
_entity_poly.entity_id
_entity_poly.type
_entity_poly.pdbx_seq_one_letter_code
_entity_poly.pdbx_strand_id
1 'polypeptide(L)' 'MTPAQASYLKTLAEQADDPDAYADGLSKAEASKRIDALREKLGL' A
#
# COMPACT_ATOMS: atom_id res chain seq x y z
N MET A 1 -5.58 -8.75 4.01
CA MET A 1 -5.01 -8.23 2.76
C MET A 1 -4.92 -9.40 1.80
N THR A 2 -5.25 -9.23 0.53
CA THR A 2 -5.01 -10.29 -0.47
C THR A 2 -3.54 -10.28 -0.91
N PRO A 3 -2.99 -11.38 -1.47
CA PRO A 3 -1.63 -11.38 -2.01
C PRO A 3 -1.41 -10.27 -3.05
N ALA A 4 -2.41 -10.00 -3.89
CA ALA A 4 -2.36 -8.92 -4.87
C ALA A 4 -2.26 -7.53 -4.22
N GLN A 5 -3.05 -7.29 -3.17
CA GLN A 5 -2.95 -6.04 -2.41
C GLN A 5 -1.59 -5.89 -1.72
N ALA A 6 -1.01 -6.99 -1.20
CA ALA A 6 0.30 -6.96 -0.57
C ALA A 6 1.39 -6.55 -1.55
N SER A 7 1.46 -7.22 -2.71
CA SER A 7 2.44 -6.88 -3.75
C SER A 7 2.27 -5.43 -4.23
N TYR A 8 1.03 -4.99 -4.47
CA TYR A 8 0.80 -3.63 -4.96
C TYR A 8 1.10 -2.56 -3.91
N LEU A 9 0.68 -2.76 -2.66
CA LEU A 9 0.99 -1.86 -1.55
C LEU A 9 2.51 -1.74 -1.35
N LYS A 10 3.25 -2.86 -1.44
CA LYS A 10 4.71 -2.85 -1.33
C LYS A 10 5.36 -2.03 -2.44
N THR A 11 4.92 -2.19 -3.69
CA THR A 11 5.43 -1.39 -4.81
C THR A 11 5.14 0.10 -4.62
N LEU A 12 3.95 0.47 -4.16
CA LEU A 12 3.62 1.88 -3.90
C LEU A 12 4.44 2.45 -2.74
N ALA A 13 4.66 1.68 -1.68
CA ALA A 13 5.50 2.05 -0.54
C ALA A 13 6.96 2.32 -0.99
N GLU A 14 7.52 1.45 -1.83
CA GLU A 14 8.85 1.63 -2.43
C GLU A 14 8.91 2.86 -3.35
N GLN A 15 7.89 3.10 -4.19
CA GLN A 15 7.83 4.29 -5.04
C GLN A 15 7.69 5.60 -4.26
N ALA A 16 7.01 5.56 -3.12
CA ALA A 16 6.80 6.72 -2.25
C ALA A 16 7.93 6.94 -1.24
N ASP A 17 9.01 6.13 -1.30
CA ASP A 17 10.11 6.08 -0.32
C ASP A 17 9.58 6.00 1.13
N ASP A 18 8.54 5.19 1.33
CA ASP A 18 7.74 5.13 2.56
C ASP A 18 7.57 3.66 3.01
N PRO A 19 8.61 3.04 3.58
CA PRO A 19 8.59 1.62 3.96
C PRO A 19 7.55 1.31 5.05
N ASP A 20 7.19 2.30 5.89
CA ASP A 20 6.21 2.14 6.97
C ASP A 20 4.76 2.04 6.45
N ALA A 21 4.53 2.44 5.20
CA ALA A 21 3.22 2.30 4.56
C ALA A 21 2.83 0.82 4.34
N TYR A 22 3.82 -0.09 4.25
CA TYR A 22 3.58 -1.54 4.17
C TYR A 22 3.63 -2.19 5.57
N ALA A 23 2.68 -3.08 5.84
CA ALA A 23 2.72 -3.94 7.01
C ALA A 23 2.14 -5.32 6.69
N ASP A 24 2.78 -6.37 7.21
CA ASP A 24 2.20 -7.70 7.17
C ASP A 24 1.01 -7.80 8.13
N GLY A 25 0.00 -8.59 7.76
CA GLY A 25 -1.19 -8.81 8.58
C GLY A 25 -2.30 -7.76 8.45
N LEU A 26 -2.16 -6.75 7.59
CA LEU A 26 -3.25 -5.80 7.31
C LEU A 26 -4.52 -6.53 6.85
N SER A 27 -5.68 -6.04 7.27
CA SER A 27 -6.96 -6.46 6.70
C SER A 27 -7.06 -6.02 5.23
N LYS A 28 -8.02 -6.60 4.50
CA LYS A 28 -8.28 -6.20 3.09
C LYS A 28 -8.64 -4.72 2.99
N ALA A 29 -9.42 -4.22 3.96
CA ALA A 29 -9.88 -2.83 3.98
C ALA A 29 -8.73 -1.85 4.31
N GLU A 30 -7.87 -2.18 5.27
CA GLU A 30 -6.71 -1.33 5.61
C GLU A 30 -5.73 -1.26 4.45
N ALA A 31 -5.44 -2.38 3.80
CA ALA A 31 -4.58 -2.40 2.62
C ALA A 31 -5.14 -1.51 1.49
N SER A 32 -6.45 -1.58 1.21
CA SER A 32 -7.10 -0.70 0.24
C SER A 32 -6.95 0.79 0.60
N LYS A 33 -7.23 1.18 1.85
CA LYS A 33 -7.10 2.58 2.28
C LYS A 33 -5.68 3.12 2.13
N ARG A 34 -4.67 2.31 2.48
CA ARG A 34 -3.26 2.70 2.34
C ARG A 34 -2.84 2.80 0.88
N ILE A 35 -3.30 1.87 0.03
CA ILE A 35 -3.11 1.94 -1.42
C ILE A 35 -3.66 3.25 -1.98
N ASP A 36 -4.91 3.60 -1.63
CA ASP A 36 -5.54 4.83 -2.12
C ASP A 36 -4.76 6.08 -1.68
N ALA A 37 -4.34 6.14 -0.41
CA ALA A 37 -3.53 7.24 0.12
C ALA A 37 -2.16 7.37 -0.58
N LEU A 38 -1.49 6.25 -0.85
CA LEU A 38 -0.21 6.27 -1.56
C LEU A 38 -0.37 6.67 -3.03
N ARG A 39 -1.43 6.22 -3.69
CA ARG A 39 -1.74 6.65 -5.06
C ARG A 39 -1.96 8.14 -5.14
N GLU A 40 -2.73 8.71 -4.20
CA GLU A 40 -2.93 10.15 -4.12
C GLU A 40 -1.62 10.91 -3.88
N LYS A 41 -0.77 10.44 -2.94
CA LYS A 41 0.56 11.00 -2.66
C LYS A 41 1.48 10.98 -3.89
N LEU A 42 1.38 9.94 -4.72
CA LEU A 42 2.19 9.74 -5.93
C LEU A 42 1.57 10.36 -7.21
N GLY A 43 0.31 10.81 -7.15
CA GLY A 43 -0.43 11.33 -8.31
C GLY A 43 -0.86 10.26 -9.33
N LEU A 44 -1.24 9.07 -8.86
CA LEU A 44 -1.62 7.87 -9.66
C LEU A 44 -3.12 7.56 -9.69
#